data_AF-A0A841KG76-F1
#
_entry.id   AF-A0A841KG76-F1
#
_cell.length_a   1.000
_cell.length_b   1.000
_cell.length_c   1.000
_cell.angle_alpha   90.00
_cell.angle_beta   90.00
_cell.angle_gamma   90.00
#
_symmetry.space_group_name_H-M   'P 1'
#
loop_
_entity.id
_entity.type
_entity.pdbx_description
1 polymer ?
#
loop_
_entity_poly.entity_id
_entity_poly.type
_entity_poly.pdbx_seq_one_letter_code
_entity_poly.pdbx_strand_id
1 'polypeptide(L)'
;MVELLLLLVGGGAVRRKWWLVGLLGLLWMAVGIFFVVTALSDDLRFSPIYFAIPLLIDAAFSAVSSLSAPSGRRFLRLAKAAVLIVIVLLILEASWHSGVIVGFLVGTLLIVDAIWRASSAYVVRFRNWRSSIVKAALEFLIGAWSFVPWPTHWQGEVGVDVGTLMIVSAYGMCGLALRIRRLPPDTSVAMILARGRERDLKPGSPRRLLPVRSAEGPDEGEVIVHVWTPTGGMVPLHRGVQRYVAARDEKGIVSTGHAALEAPPDIYISHYPAVEIDRKPSQFARVLRATPDNDVEGLFKPSYAEESAEWCPSTVQVRLPALNLRALHAFWEAYRTDTTYNLTDRNCSSAVASALDAAIEGRFAGAARSPAFLLRLVCAPELWIAGMLRRRAAWMAWTPGLVLDYAKAISALLAHLEPRAGNGRHGVPVPPAAACIPSGD
;
A
#
# COMPACT_ATOMS: atom_id res chain seq x y z
N MET A 1 -1.69 4.46 -2.78
CA MET A 1 -0.87 5.65 -2.47
C MET A 1 -1.69 6.69 -1.72
N VAL A 2 -2.74 7.27 -2.32
CA VAL A 2 -3.56 8.33 -1.68
C VAL A 2 -4.04 7.95 -0.28
N GLU A 3 -4.51 6.72 -0.10
CA GLU A 3 -4.91 6.22 1.23
C GLU A 3 -3.76 6.34 2.24
N LEU A 4 -2.58 5.78 1.95
CA LEU A 4 -1.40 5.87 2.83
C LEU A 4 -0.93 7.32 3.05
N LEU A 5 -1.04 8.19 2.03
CA LEU A 5 -0.76 9.62 2.18
C LEU A 5 -1.67 10.25 3.24
N LEU A 6 -2.98 10.00 3.15
CA LEU A 6 -3.95 10.50 4.12
C LEU A 6 -3.72 9.94 5.52
N LEU A 7 -3.31 8.66 5.62
CA LEU A 7 -2.94 8.04 6.89
C LEU A 7 -1.75 8.78 7.54
N LEU A 8 -0.67 9.03 6.79
CA LEU A 8 0.52 9.71 7.28
C LEU A 8 0.27 11.19 7.64
N VAL A 9 -0.64 11.85 6.92
CA VAL A 9 -1.08 13.23 7.23
C VAL A 9 -2.02 13.27 8.45
N GLY A 10 -2.81 12.22 8.66
CA GLY A 10 -3.67 12.03 9.83
C GLY A 10 -5.10 12.58 9.68
N GLY A 11 -6.04 12.00 10.44
CA GLY A 11 -7.48 12.24 10.27
C GLY A 11 -7.97 13.64 10.59
N GLY A 12 -7.40 14.29 11.60
CA GLY A 12 -7.77 15.65 11.95
C GLY A 12 -7.51 16.64 10.80
N ALA A 13 -6.35 16.53 10.15
CA ALA A 13 -5.98 17.41 9.03
C ALA A 13 -6.78 17.08 7.76
N VAL A 14 -6.94 15.79 7.45
CA VAL A 14 -7.66 15.31 6.27
C VAL A 14 -9.15 15.64 6.33
N ARG A 15 -9.79 15.44 7.50
CA ARG A 15 -11.22 15.73 7.68
C ARG A 15 -11.54 17.20 7.50
N ARG A 16 -10.73 18.14 8.02
CA ARG A 16 -10.97 19.58 7.79
C ARG A 16 -10.88 19.98 6.32
N LYS A 17 -10.13 19.20 5.52
CA LYS A 17 -9.81 19.48 4.11
C LYS A 17 -10.43 18.47 3.15
N TRP A 18 -11.47 17.73 3.56
CA TRP A 18 -12.11 16.71 2.72
C TRP A 18 -12.62 17.28 1.40
N TRP A 19 -13.12 18.51 1.43
CA TRP A 19 -13.66 19.22 0.27
C TRP A 19 -12.58 19.53 -0.77
N LEU A 20 -11.31 19.72 -0.38
CA LEU A 20 -10.21 19.92 -1.32
C LEU A 20 -9.95 18.64 -2.13
N VAL A 21 -10.00 17.47 -1.48
CA VAL A 21 -9.88 16.18 -2.18
C VAL A 21 -11.06 15.97 -3.14
N GLY A 22 -12.27 16.35 -2.71
CA GLY A 22 -13.47 16.30 -3.54
C GLY A 22 -13.39 17.24 -4.74
N LEU A 23 -13.02 18.51 -4.53
CA LEU A 23 -12.86 19.51 -5.57
C LEU A 23 -11.80 19.11 -6.59
N LEU A 24 -10.63 18.67 -6.12
CA LEU A 24 -9.57 18.17 -6.99
C LEU A 24 -10.04 16.95 -7.80
N GLY A 25 -10.81 16.05 -7.18
CA GLY A 25 -11.44 14.94 -7.87
C GLY A 25 -12.43 15.39 -8.95
N LEU A 26 -13.29 16.38 -8.67
CA LEU A 26 -14.25 16.91 -9.63
C LEU A 26 -13.56 17.62 -10.81
N LEU A 27 -12.54 18.43 -10.54
CA LEU A 27 -11.73 19.07 -11.59
C LEU A 27 -11.02 18.02 -12.44
N TRP A 28 -10.45 16.99 -11.81
CA TRP A 28 -9.81 15.86 -12.52
C TRP A 28 -10.81 15.09 -13.39
N MET A 29 -12.05 14.92 -12.90
CA MET A 29 -13.15 14.31 -13.65
C MET A 29 -13.53 15.15 -14.87
N ALA A 30 -13.67 16.46 -14.69
CA ALA A 30 -14.03 17.38 -15.76
C ALA A 30 -12.98 17.38 -16.89
N VAL A 31 -11.69 17.37 -16.55
CA VAL A 31 -10.60 17.24 -17.54
C VAL A 31 -10.64 15.87 -18.24
N GLY A 32 -10.93 14.79 -17.50
CA GLY A 32 -11.09 13.47 -18.10
C GLY A 32 -12.25 13.40 -19.09
N ILE A 33 -13.41 13.96 -18.73
CA ILE A 33 -14.58 14.07 -19.61
C ILE A 33 -14.25 14.91 -20.84
N PHE A 34 -13.56 16.04 -20.66
CA PHE A 34 -13.09 16.87 -21.77
C PHE A 34 -12.24 16.08 -22.75
N PHE A 35 -11.26 15.30 -22.28
CA PHE A 35 -10.44 14.46 -23.16
C PHE A 35 -11.25 13.40 -23.90
N VAL A 36 -12.19 12.71 -23.25
CA VAL A 36 -13.07 11.75 -23.93
C VAL A 36 -13.89 12.44 -25.02
N VAL A 37 -14.55 13.56 -24.70
CA VAL A 37 -15.40 14.28 -25.67
C VAL A 37 -14.60 14.78 -26.86
N THR A 38 -13.44 15.40 -26.62
CA THR A 38 -12.56 15.88 -27.71
C THR A 38 -11.96 14.75 -28.54
N ALA A 39 -11.66 13.60 -27.94
CA ALA A 39 -11.14 12.44 -28.68
C ALA A 39 -12.16 11.85 -29.65
N LEU A 40 -13.45 11.86 -29.27
CA LEU A 40 -14.56 11.35 -30.07
C LEU A 40 -14.99 12.31 -31.19
N SER A 41 -14.64 13.60 -31.10
CA SER A 41 -14.96 14.62 -32.11
C SER A 41 -13.81 14.77 -33.09
N ASP A 42 -14.07 14.62 -34.40
CA ASP A 42 -13.03 14.76 -35.42
C ASP A 42 -12.42 16.17 -35.44
N ASP A 43 -13.25 17.23 -35.28
CA ASP A 43 -12.79 18.63 -35.34
C ASP A 43 -11.98 19.09 -34.12
N LEU A 44 -12.15 18.43 -32.96
CA LEU A 44 -11.55 18.84 -31.68
C LEU A 44 -10.44 17.88 -31.22
N ARG A 45 -10.13 16.86 -32.01
CA ARG A 45 -9.19 15.80 -31.63
C ARG A 45 -7.79 16.38 -31.45
N PHE A 46 -7.26 16.23 -30.25
CA PHE A 46 -5.86 16.57 -29.97
C PHE A 46 -4.90 15.61 -30.68
N SER A 47 -3.78 16.14 -31.15
CA SER A 47 -2.69 15.31 -31.64
C SER A 47 -2.19 14.38 -30.53
N PRO A 48 -2.01 13.07 -30.81
CA PRO A 48 -1.49 12.10 -29.84
C PRO A 48 -0.16 12.51 -29.19
N ILE A 49 0.64 13.34 -29.87
CA ILE A 49 1.95 13.83 -29.39
C ILE A 49 1.87 14.51 -28.02
N TYR A 50 0.75 15.18 -27.71
CA TYR A 50 0.58 15.85 -26.42
C TYR A 50 0.52 14.86 -25.25
N PHE A 51 0.04 13.64 -25.48
CA PHE A 51 0.02 12.58 -24.48
C PHE A 51 1.39 11.91 -24.29
N ALA A 52 2.30 12.01 -25.27
CA ALA A 52 3.66 11.50 -25.15
C ALA A 52 4.54 12.33 -24.19
N ILE A 53 4.29 13.63 -24.07
CA ILE A 53 5.06 14.55 -23.21
C ILE A 53 5.06 14.12 -21.73
N PRO A 54 3.91 13.92 -21.05
CA PRO A 54 3.90 13.51 -19.65
C PRO A 54 4.52 12.10 -19.45
N LEU A 55 4.35 11.20 -20.42
CA LEU A 55 4.96 9.86 -20.38
C LEU A 55 6.49 9.94 -20.46
N LEU A 56 7.02 10.82 -21.33
CA LEU A 56 8.45 11.05 -21.46
C LEU A 56 9.05 11.66 -20.18
N ILE A 57 8.34 12.62 -19.57
CA ILE A 57 8.73 13.19 -18.28
C ILE A 57 8.79 12.09 -17.20
N ASP A 58 7.76 11.24 -17.08
CA ASP A 58 7.76 10.15 -16.10
C ASP A 58 8.83 9.08 -16.40
N ALA A 59 9.11 8.81 -17.67
CA ALA A 59 10.20 7.93 -18.07
C ALA A 59 11.57 8.49 -17.65
N ALA A 60 11.81 9.78 -17.88
CA ALA A 60 13.02 10.47 -17.47
C ALA A 60 13.18 10.48 -15.95
N PHE A 61 12.12 10.82 -15.20
CA PHE A 61 12.13 10.75 -13.73
C PHE A 61 12.38 9.32 -13.22
N SER A 62 11.78 8.31 -13.86
CA SER A 62 11.98 6.91 -13.51
C SER A 62 13.43 6.47 -13.77
N ALA A 63 14.03 6.89 -14.88
CA ALA A 63 15.43 6.62 -15.22
C ALA A 63 16.40 7.33 -14.26
N VAL A 64 16.23 8.65 -14.01
CA VAL A 64 17.08 9.43 -13.10
C VAL A 64 16.98 8.92 -11.67
N SER A 65 15.77 8.64 -11.19
CA SER A 65 15.58 8.07 -9.86
C SER A 65 16.17 6.67 -9.71
N SER A 66 16.42 5.94 -10.81
CA SER A 66 17.11 4.64 -10.75
C SER A 66 18.56 4.75 -10.28
N LEU A 67 19.21 5.91 -10.49
CA LEU A 67 20.60 6.16 -10.11
C LEU A 67 20.80 6.14 -8.59
N SER A 68 19.79 6.57 -7.83
CA SER A 68 19.79 6.58 -6.37
C SER A 68 19.09 5.37 -5.76
N ALA A 69 18.68 4.39 -6.57
CA ALA A 69 17.92 3.23 -6.10
C ALA A 69 18.86 2.08 -5.68
N PRO A 70 18.58 1.39 -4.55
CA PRO A 70 19.24 0.12 -4.23
C PRO A 70 19.12 -0.89 -5.38
N SER A 71 20.12 -1.76 -5.55
CA SER A 71 20.29 -2.65 -6.72
C SER A 71 19.02 -3.39 -7.16
N GLY A 72 18.25 -3.97 -6.23
CA GLY A 72 16.99 -4.67 -6.55
C GLY A 72 15.85 -3.76 -7.05
N ARG A 73 15.84 -2.48 -6.65
CA ARG A 73 14.82 -1.49 -7.03
C ARG A 73 15.21 -0.73 -8.31
N ARG A 74 16.51 -0.70 -8.65
CA ARG A 74 17.05 -0.07 -9.86
C ARG A 74 16.51 -0.74 -11.14
N PHE A 75 16.49 -2.07 -11.18
CA PHE A 75 15.97 -2.82 -12.33
C PHE A 75 14.50 -2.48 -12.62
N LEU A 76 13.64 -2.45 -11.59
CA LEU A 76 12.22 -2.13 -11.75
C LEU A 76 12.00 -0.70 -12.27
N ARG A 77 12.79 0.27 -11.80
CA ARG A 77 12.71 1.67 -12.27
C ARG A 77 13.15 1.79 -13.73
N LEU A 78 14.22 1.09 -14.12
CA LEU A 78 14.68 1.05 -15.50
C LEU A 78 13.68 0.33 -16.42
N ALA A 79 13.10 -0.78 -15.97
CA ALA A 79 12.06 -1.50 -16.72
C ALA A 79 10.82 -0.61 -16.95
N LYS A 80 10.36 0.12 -15.92
CA LYS A 80 9.29 1.11 -16.07
C LYS A 80 9.66 2.18 -17.09
N ALA A 81 10.85 2.76 -17.00
CA ALA A 81 11.31 3.79 -17.94
C ALA A 81 11.35 3.25 -19.38
N ALA A 82 11.86 2.03 -19.59
CA ALA A 82 11.91 1.39 -20.89
C ALA A 82 10.50 1.17 -21.48
N VAL A 83 9.54 0.67 -20.69
CA VAL A 83 8.15 0.49 -21.13
C VAL A 83 7.52 1.83 -21.52
N LEU A 84 7.70 2.88 -20.71
CA LEU A 84 7.19 4.21 -21.02
C LEU A 84 7.81 4.79 -22.29
N ILE A 85 9.12 4.61 -22.51
CA ILE A 85 9.80 5.04 -23.74
C ILE A 85 9.24 4.29 -24.95
N VAL A 86 9.02 2.98 -24.86
CA VAL A 86 8.40 2.21 -25.95
C VAL A 86 7.01 2.76 -26.28
N ILE A 87 6.17 3.06 -25.27
CA ILE A 87 4.85 3.68 -25.50
C ILE A 87 4.99 5.06 -26.16
N VAL A 88 5.93 5.89 -25.71
CA VAL A 88 6.21 7.20 -26.33
C VAL A 88 6.62 7.05 -27.79
N LEU A 89 7.52 6.12 -28.11
CA LEU A 89 7.93 5.85 -29.50
C LEU A 89 6.74 5.40 -30.35
N LEU A 90 5.89 4.50 -29.84
CA LEU A 90 4.67 4.07 -30.53
C LEU A 90 3.69 5.23 -30.80
N ILE A 91 3.58 6.19 -29.87
CA ILE A 91 2.75 7.39 -30.07
C ILE A 91 3.37 8.33 -31.11
N LEU A 92 4.69 8.53 -31.07
CA LEU A 92 5.42 9.44 -31.95
C LEU A 92 5.55 8.94 -33.40
N GLU A 93 5.60 7.62 -33.60
CA GLU A 93 5.77 7.01 -34.93
C GLU A 93 4.53 7.18 -35.83
N ALA A 94 3.41 7.69 -35.28
CA ALA A 94 2.32 8.40 -35.95
C ALA A 94 1.92 7.91 -37.36
N SER A 95 1.98 6.60 -37.62
CA SER A 95 1.28 5.99 -38.74
C SER A 95 -0.14 5.62 -38.29
N TRP A 96 -1.07 5.47 -39.23
CA TRP A 96 -2.46 5.08 -38.99
C TRP A 96 -2.62 3.84 -38.08
N HIS A 97 -1.56 3.02 -37.97
CA HIS A 97 -1.49 1.82 -37.14
C HIS A 97 -1.25 2.09 -35.65
N SER A 98 -0.80 3.28 -35.24
CA SER A 98 -0.43 3.54 -33.84
C SER A 98 -1.64 3.49 -32.89
N GLY A 99 -2.78 4.05 -33.30
CA GLY A 99 -4.03 3.98 -32.53
C GLY A 99 -4.53 2.55 -32.32
N VAL A 100 -4.41 1.70 -33.36
CA VAL A 100 -4.77 0.28 -33.30
C VAL A 100 -3.86 -0.48 -32.34
N ILE A 101 -2.54 -0.28 -32.44
CA ILE A 101 -1.57 -0.95 -31.56
C ILE A 101 -1.78 -0.54 -30.10
N VAL A 102 -1.97 0.75 -29.83
CA VAL A 102 -2.21 1.25 -28.48
C VAL A 102 -3.52 0.71 -27.93
N GLY A 103 -4.62 0.78 -28.69
CA GLY A 103 -5.91 0.24 -28.27
C GLY A 103 -5.85 -1.26 -27.97
N PHE A 104 -5.19 -2.04 -28.81
CA PHE A 104 -5.05 -3.48 -28.58
C PHE A 104 -4.18 -3.79 -27.36
N LEU A 105 -3.11 -3.02 -27.15
CA LEU A 105 -2.26 -3.17 -25.97
C LEU A 105 -3.03 -2.83 -24.70
N VAL A 106 -3.70 -1.67 -24.65
CA VAL A 106 -4.49 -1.23 -23.49
C VAL A 106 -5.65 -2.18 -23.24
N GLY A 107 -6.41 -2.53 -24.28
CA GLY A 107 -7.50 -3.49 -24.22
C GLY A 107 -7.07 -4.85 -23.67
N THR A 108 -5.93 -5.38 -24.14
CA THR A 108 -5.35 -6.63 -23.62
C THR A 108 -4.99 -6.50 -22.14
N LEU A 109 -4.32 -5.41 -21.74
CA LEU A 109 -3.93 -5.19 -20.36
C LEU A 109 -5.14 -5.07 -19.41
N LEU A 110 -6.19 -4.36 -19.83
CA LEU A 110 -7.43 -4.23 -19.06
C LEU A 110 -8.15 -5.57 -18.92
N ILE A 111 -8.22 -6.37 -19.99
CA ILE A 111 -8.81 -7.71 -19.95
C ILE A 111 -8.03 -8.62 -18.99
N VAL A 112 -6.69 -8.62 -19.08
CA VAL A 112 -5.84 -9.42 -18.19
C VAL A 112 -5.99 -8.98 -16.72
N ASP A 113 -6.01 -7.67 -16.41
CA ASP A 113 -6.28 -7.19 -15.05
C ASP A 113 -7.66 -7.61 -14.57
N ALA A 114 -8.69 -7.44 -15.41
CA ALA A 114 -10.06 -7.82 -15.10
C ALA A 114 -10.19 -9.31 -14.77
N ILE A 115 -9.62 -10.19 -15.59
CA ILE A 115 -9.63 -11.64 -15.37
C ILE A 115 -8.89 -11.98 -14.08
N TRP A 116 -7.71 -11.40 -13.87
CA TRP A 116 -6.91 -11.63 -12.67
C TRP A 116 -7.65 -11.19 -11.40
N ARG A 117 -8.25 -10.00 -11.42
CA ARG A 117 -9.01 -9.43 -10.30
C ARG A 117 -10.29 -10.19 -10.03
N ALA A 118 -11.02 -10.61 -11.07
CA ALA A 118 -12.23 -11.43 -10.93
C ALA A 118 -11.89 -12.80 -10.34
N SER A 119 -10.83 -13.45 -10.83
CA SER A 119 -10.34 -14.74 -10.33
C SER A 119 -9.92 -14.65 -8.88
N SER A 120 -9.14 -13.62 -8.53
CA SER A 120 -8.71 -13.37 -7.15
C SER A 120 -9.91 -13.15 -6.23
N ALA A 121 -10.88 -12.31 -6.63
CA ALA A 121 -12.09 -12.06 -5.85
C ALA A 121 -12.95 -13.33 -5.68
N TYR A 122 -13.06 -14.16 -6.71
CA TYR A 122 -13.84 -15.40 -6.69
C TYR A 122 -13.22 -16.46 -5.77
N VAL A 123 -11.89 -16.60 -5.78
CA VAL A 123 -11.15 -17.55 -4.92
C VAL A 123 -11.15 -17.08 -3.46
N VAL A 124 -10.77 -15.82 -3.23
CA VAL A 124 -10.56 -15.25 -1.88
C VAL A 124 -11.86 -14.89 -1.19
N ARG A 125 -12.89 -14.47 -1.93
CA ARG A 125 -14.23 -14.12 -1.38
C ARG A 125 -14.22 -13.12 -0.21
N PHE A 126 -13.31 -12.15 -0.21
CA PHE A 126 -13.32 -11.03 0.75
C PHE A 126 -14.67 -10.30 0.75
N ARG A 127 -15.07 -9.63 1.84
CA ARG A 127 -16.42 -9.06 2.07
C ARG A 127 -17.12 -8.44 0.85
N ASN A 128 -16.41 -7.67 0.02
CA ASN A 128 -16.93 -6.96 -1.16
C ASN A 128 -16.54 -7.59 -2.51
N TRP A 129 -16.27 -8.90 -2.53
CA TRP A 129 -15.80 -9.62 -3.72
C TRP A 129 -16.77 -9.52 -4.89
N ARG A 130 -18.09 -9.54 -4.65
CA ARG A 130 -19.12 -9.37 -5.69
C ARG A 130 -18.99 -8.03 -6.40
N SER A 131 -18.85 -6.94 -5.64
CA SER A 131 -18.63 -5.60 -6.20
C SER A 131 -17.30 -5.51 -6.95
N SER A 132 -16.28 -6.29 -6.54
CA SER A 132 -15.02 -6.38 -7.27
C SER A 132 -15.17 -7.12 -8.61
N ILE A 133 -16.00 -8.16 -8.66
CA ILE A 133 -16.36 -8.86 -9.90
C ILE A 133 -17.12 -7.92 -10.84
N VAL A 134 -18.10 -7.16 -10.34
CA VAL A 134 -18.82 -6.19 -11.18
C VAL A 134 -17.87 -5.15 -11.78
N LYS A 135 -16.92 -4.63 -10.99
CA LYS A 135 -15.90 -3.71 -11.48
C LYS A 135 -14.97 -4.36 -12.50
N ALA A 136 -14.58 -5.63 -12.28
CA ALA A 136 -13.80 -6.39 -13.25
C ALA A 136 -14.58 -6.65 -14.54
N ALA A 137 -15.88 -6.93 -14.46
CA ALA A 137 -16.73 -7.07 -15.64
C ALA A 137 -16.83 -5.75 -16.43
N LEU A 138 -17.00 -4.62 -15.74
CA LEU A 138 -17.00 -3.30 -16.40
C LEU A 138 -15.65 -3.01 -17.08
N GLU A 139 -14.53 -3.27 -16.40
CA GLU A 139 -13.19 -3.11 -16.98
C GLU A 139 -12.95 -4.06 -18.16
N PHE A 140 -13.45 -5.29 -18.10
CA PHE A 140 -13.39 -6.22 -19.22
C PHE A 140 -14.16 -5.69 -20.43
N LEU A 141 -15.36 -5.11 -20.23
CA LEU A 141 -16.14 -4.52 -21.31
C LEU A 141 -15.42 -3.31 -21.93
N ILE A 142 -14.80 -2.46 -21.11
CA ILE A 142 -13.98 -1.34 -21.59
C ILE A 142 -12.77 -1.87 -22.38
N GLY A 143 -12.09 -2.91 -21.89
CA GLY A 143 -10.95 -3.50 -22.61
C GLY A 143 -11.37 -4.18 -23.91
N ALA A 144 -12.52 -4.85 -23.94
CA ALA A 144 -13.09 -5.45 -25.14
C ALA A 144 -13.48 -4.38 -26.17
N TRP A 145 -13.96 -3.22 -25.70
CA TRP A 145 -14.30 -2.08 -26.54
C TRP A 145 -13.11 -1.54 -27.33
N SER A 146 -11.90 -1.53 -26.76
CA SER A 146 -10.68 -1.08 -27.47
C SER A 146 -10.33 -1.92 -28.71
N PHE A 147 -10.91 -3.11 -28.88
CA PHE A 147 -10.77 -3.91 -30.10
C PHE A 147 -11.81 -3.57 -31.17
N VAL A 148 -12.76 -2.69 -30.86
CA VAL A 148 -13.82 -2.27 -31.78
C VAL A 148 -13.38 -0.96 -32.45
N PRO A 149 -13.43 -0.85 -33.78
CA PRO A 149 -13.07 0.39 -34.48
C PRO A 149 -13.92 1.59 -34.11
N TRP A 150 -15.15 1.37 -33.63
CA TRP A 150 -16.13 2.41 -33.42
C TRP A 150 -15.83 3.22 -32.15
N PRO A 151 -16.05 4.56 -32.13
CA PRO A 151 -16.59 5.38 -33.22
C PRO A 151 -15.53 6.03 -34.15
N THR A 152 -14.25 6.03 -33.77
CA THR A 152 -13.23 6.87 -34.42
C THR A 152 -12.24 6.13 -35.33
N HIS A 153 -12.48 4.85 -35.62
CA HIS A 153 -11.49 3.95 -36.25
C HIS A 153 -10.11 4.01 -35.54
N TRP A 154 -10.12 3.93 -34.20
CA TRP A 154 -8.96 4.03 -33.30
C TRP A 154 -8.15 5.35 -33.31
N GLN A 155 -8.56 6.35 -34.09
CA GLN A 155 -7.83 7.62 -34.14
C GLN A 155 -7.90 8.41 -32.83
N GLY A 156 -8.99 8.30 -32.07
CA GLY A 156 -9.18 8.92 -30.76
C GLY A 156 -8.75 8.06 -29.56
N GLU A 157 -8.23 6.85 -29.79
CA GLU A 157 -8.10 5.83 -28.74
C GLU A 157 -7.25 6.31 -27.55
N VAL A 158 -6.09 6.92 -27.83
CA VAL A 158 -5.19 7.44 -26.79
C VAL A 158 -5.90 8.46 -25.88
N GLY A 159 -6.71 9.35 -26.47
CA GLY A 159 -7.45 10.36 -25.72
C GLY A 159 -8.60 9.78 -24.91
N VAL A 160 -9.30 8.78 -25.47
CA VAL A 160 -10.36 8.03 -24.77
C VAL A 160 -9.79 7.26 -23.58
N ASP A 161 -8.65 6.57 -23.75
CA ASP A 161 -7.98 5.80 -22.70
C ASP A 161 -7.53 6.70 -21.54
N VAL A 162 -6.82 7.79 -21.86
CA VAL A 162 -6.35 8.76 -20.86
C VAL A 162 -7.54 9.40 -20.14
N GLY A 163 -8.54 9.86 -20.89
CA GLY A 163 -9.74 10.46 -20.33
C GLY A 163 -10.51 9.50 -19.41
N THR A 164 -10.68 8.24 -19.83
CA THR A 164 -11.33 7.19 -19.04
C THR A 164 -10.57 6.90 -17.75
N LEU A 165 -9.24 6.78 -17.82
CA LEU A 165 -8.39 6.59 -16.63
C LEU A 165 -8.53 7.75 -15.64
N MET A 166 -8.60 8.99 -16.15
CA MET A 166 -8.82 10.19 -15.34
C MET A 166 -10.20 10.17 -14.67
N ILE A 167 -11.26 9.82 -15.40
CA ILE A 167 -12.63 9.71 -14.85
C ILE A 167 -12.70 8.64 -13.74
N VAL A 168 -12.15 7.45 -13.98
CA VAL A 168 -12.16 6.35 -13.00
C VAL A 168 -11.37 6.73 -11.74
N SER A 169 -10.20 7.34 -11.90
CA SER A 169 -9.40 7.80 -10.75
C SER A 169 -10.08 8.95 -9.99
N ALA A 170 -10.69 9.90 -10.69
CA ALA A 170 -11.48 10.98 -10.11
C ALA A 170 -12.68 10.46 -9.31
N TYR A 171 -13.40 9.46 -9.84
CA TYR A 171 -14.52 8.83 -9.14
C TYR A 171 -14.07 8.20 -7.82
N GLY A 172 -12.90 7.54 -7.83
CA GLY A 172 -12.26 7.03 -6.61
C GLY A 172 -11.93 8.12 -5.59
N MET A 173 -11.40 9.26 -6.05
CA MET A 173 -11.09 10.41 -5.18
C MET A 173 -12.34 11.06 -4.59
N CYS A 174 -13.39 11.24 -5.39
CA CYS A 174 -14.68 11.77 -4.92
C CYS A 174 -15.32 10.83 -3.89
N GLY A 175 -15.32 9.52 -4.15
CA GLY A 175 -15.80 8.52 -3.21
C GLY A 175 -15.01 8.52 -1.89
N LEU A 176 -13.69 8.71 -1.96
CA LEU A 176 -12.83 8.86 -0.78
C LEU A 176 -13.15 10.14 0.00
N ALA A 177 -13.34 11.28 -0.68
CA ALA A 177 -13.73 12.54 -0.06
C ALA A 177 -15.07 12.42 0.70
N LEU A 178 -16.05 11.74 0.11
CA LEU A 178 -17.34 11.48 0.77
C LEU A 178 -17.22 10.56 1.98
N ARG A 179 -16.34 9.54 1.93
CA ARG A 179 -16.05 8.68 3.09
C ARG A 179 -15.41 9.48 4.23
N ILE A 180 -14.46 10.36 3.91
CA ILE A 180 -13.82 11.25 4.89
C ILE A 180 -14.86 12.20 5.51
N ARG A 181 -15.77 12.76 4.71
CA ARG A 181 -16.84 13.65 5.21
C ARG A 181 -17.72 12.97 6.26
N ARG A 182 -18.00 11.67 6.10
CA ARG A 182 -18.87 10.90 6.99
C ARG A 182 -18.19 10.42 8.27
N LEU A 183 -16.94 10.81 8.53
CA LEU A 183 -16.19 10.39 9.71
C LEU A 183 -16.71 11.03 11.00
N PRO A 184 -17.05 10.22 12.02
CA PRO A 184 -17.23 10.72 13.38
C PRO A 184 -15.95 11.41 13.86
N PRO A 185 -16.07 12.48 14.67
CA PRO A 185 -14.93 13.07 15.39
C PRO A 185 -14.10 11.97 16.08
N ASP A 186 -12.78 12.15 16.13
CA ASP A 186 -11.85 11.26 16.85
C ASP A 186 -11.69 9.82 16.33
N THR A 187 -12.24 9.47 15.16
CA THR A 187 -11.93 8.19 14.49
C THR A 187 -10.63 8.27 13.68
N SER A 188 -9.80 7.23 13.79
CA SER A 188 -8.58 7.08 13.00
C SER A 188 -8.86 6.89 11.50
N VAL A 189 -8.00 7.44 10.64
CA VAL A 189 -8.11 7.28 9.18
C VAL A 189 -7.74 5.87 8.76
N ALA A 190 -6.85 5.21 9.50
CA ALA A 190 -6.48 3.81 9.29
C ALA A 190 -7.72 2.91 9.13
N MET A 191 -8.76 3.16 9.93
CA MET A 191 -9.99 2.38 9.95
C MET A 191 -10.85 2.51 8.69
N ILE A 192 -10.85 3.66 8.00
CA ILE A 192 -11.59 3.84 6.73
C ILE A 192 -10.83 3.25 5.55
N LEU A 193 -9.50 3.36 5.61
CA LEU A 193 -8.61 2.99 4.52
C LEU A 193 -8.31 1.49 4.49
N ALA A 194 -8.61 0.78 5.57
CA ALA A 194 -8.61 -0.67 5.61
C ALA A 194 -9.80 -1.24 4.80
N ARG A 195 -9.79 -1.07 3.47
CA ARG A 195 -10.73 -1.77 2.57
C ARG A 195 -10.66 -3.27 2.85
N GLY A 196 -11.81 -3.90 3.07
CA GLY A 196 -11.93 -5.33 3.41
C GLY A 196 -12.10 -5.61 4.90
N ARG A 197 -11.76 -4.67 5.80
CA ARG A 197 -11.81 -4.86 7.26
C ARG A 197 -12.98 -4.15 7.95
N GLU A 198 -14.11 -4.04 7.26
CA GLU A 198 -15.33 -3.42 7.79
C GLU A 198 -15.93 -4.16 9.00
N ARG A 199 -15.39 -5.33 9.39
CA ARG A 199 -15.76 -6.03 10.63
C ARG A 199 -15.33 -5.19 11.84
N ASP A 200 -14.24 -4.46 11.69
CA ASP A 200 -13.68 -3.56 12.69
C ASP A 200 -14.48 -2.25 12.79
N LEU A 201 -15.32 -1.92 11.79
CA LEU A 201 -16.14 -0.71 11.72
C LEU A 201 -17.58 -0.88 12.26
N LYS A 202 -17.96 -2.06 12.78
CA LYS A 202 -19.31 -2.30 13.31
C LYS A 202 -19.62 -1.40 14.51
N PRO A 203 -20.87 -0.88 14.66
CA PRO A 203 -21.29 -0.20 15.88
C PRO A 203 -21.09 -1.13 17.09
N GLY A 204 -20.38 -0.66 18.12
CA GLY A 204 -20.02 -1.46 19.30
C GLY A 204 -18.70 -2.22 19.19
N SER A 205 -17.95 -2.12 18.08
CA SER A 205 -16.59 -2.67 18.01
C SER A 205 -15.64 -1.81 18.88
N PRO A 206 -14.80 -2.42 19.73
CA PRO A 206 -13.80 -1.69 20.52
C PRO A 206 -12.78 -0.95 19.64
N ARG A 207 -12.64 -1.34 18.36
CA ARG A 207 -11.76 -0.73 17.36
C ARG A 207 -12.25 0.60 16.78
N ARG A 208 -13.51 1.00 17.03
CA ARG A 208 -14.07 2.28 16.55
C ARG A 208 -13.37 3.49 17.17
N LEU A 209 -12.72 3.30 18.33
CA LEU A 209 -12.21 4.34 19.20
C LEU A 209 -10.67 4.34 19.24
N LEU A 210 -10.00 4.22 18.09
CA LEU A 210 -8.57 4.52 18.04
C LEU A 210 -8.39 6.04 18.26
N PRO A 211 -7.86 6.49 19.42
CA PRO A 211 -7.74 7.91 19.69
C PRO A 211 -6.78 8.55 18.68
N VAL A 212 -7.26 9.58 17.99
CA VAL A 212 -6.42 10.46 17.18
C VAL A 212 -5.42 11.13 18.11
N ARG A 213 -4.12 11.10 17.71
CA ARG A 213 -2.99 11.77 18.38
C ARG A 213 -3.43 12.98 19.20
N SER A 214 -3.45 12.85 20.53
CA SER A 214 -3.71 13.97 21.44
C SER A 214 -2.54 14.95 21.35
N ALA A 215 -2.81 16.25 21.54
CA ALA A 215 -1.82 17.32 21.40
C ALA A 215 -0.80 17.38 22.56
N GLU A 216 -0.91 16.52 23.57
CA GLU A 216 -0.03 16.45 24.73
C GLU A 216 0.93 15.25 24.62
N GLY A 217 2.25 15.55 24.57
CA GLY A 217 3.37 14.65 24.90
C GLY A 217 3.68 13.47 23.96
N PRO A 218 4.96 13.15 23.67
CA PRO A 218 5.32 12.01 22.84
C PRO A 218 5.49 10.75 23.72
N ASP A 219 4.47 9.90 23.78
CA ASP A 219 4.73 8.46 23.90
C ASP A 219 5.20 7.96 22.52
N GLU A 220 6.31 8.53 22.04
CA GLU A 220 6.98 8.10 20.82
C GLU A 220 8.06 7.09 21.20
N GLY A 221 8.07 5.94 20.52
CA GLY A 221 8.99 4.86 20.85
C GLY A 221 9.43 4.07 19.63
N GLU A 222 10.32 3.11 19.89
CA GLU A 222 10.80 2.17 18.87
C GLU A 222 9.77 1.05 18.68
N VAL A 223 9.43 0.79 17.42
CA VAL A 223 8.63 -0.36 17.01
C VAL A 223 9.50 -1.28 16.17
N ILE A 224 9.50 -2.56 16.50
CA ILE A 224 10.28 -3.61 15.83
C ILE A 224 9.31 -4.56 15.15
N VAL A 225 9.45 -4.73 13.84
CA VAL A 225 8.69 -5.74 13.07
C VAL A 225 9.59 -6.96 12.87
N HIS A 226 9.17 -8.08 13.44
CA HIS A 226 9.84 -9.37 13.36
C HIS A 226 9.21 -10.19 12.24
N VAL A 227 10.03 -10.73 11.34
CA VAL A 227 9.53 -11.58 10.25
C VAL A 227 10.36 -12.85 10.15
N TRP A 228 9.67 -13.98 10.17
CA TRP A 228 10.21 -15.30 9.87
C TRP A 228 9.87 -15.61 8.42
N THR A 229 10.90 -15.70 7.58
CA THR A 229 10.73 -16.11 6.18
C THR A 229 11.71 -17.22 5.85
N PRO A 230 11.33 -18.22 5.05
CA PRO A 230 12.24 -19.29 4.64
C PRO A 230 13.49 -18.79 3.88
N THR A 231 13.48 -17.57 3.31
CA THR A 231 14.51 -17.10 2.38
C THR A 231 15.29 -15.85 2.80
N GLY A 232 15.03 -15.22 3.95
CA GLY A 232 15.83 -14.11 4.52
C GLY A 232 16.05 -12.84 3.66
N GLY A 233 15.66 -12.83 2.38
CA GLY A 233 15.96 -11.78 1.40
C GLY A 233 14.90 -11.65 0.28
N MET A 234 15.09 -10.64 -0.57
CA MET A 234 14.27 -10.45 -1.78
C MET A 234 14.55 -11.56 -2.80
N VAL A 235 13.60 -12.48 -2.99
CA VAL A 235 13.69 -13.55 -3.99
C VAL A 235 13.30 -13.01 -5.38
N PRO A 236 13.99 -13.42 -6.47
CA PRO A 236 13.75 -12.93 -7.84
C PRO A 236 12.30 -13.10 -8.35
N LEU A 237 11.90 -12.20 -9.25
CA LEU A 237 10.52 -12.00 -9.75
C LEU A 237 9.81 -13.29 -10.22
N HIS A 238 10.54 -14.25 -10.77
CA HIS A 238 9.99 -15.50 -11.33
C HIS A 238 9.43 -16.47 -10.27
N ARG A 239 9.74 -16.28 -8.98
CA ARG A 239 9.10 -16.99 -7.84
C ARG A 239 8.03 -16.16 -7.12
N GLY A 240 7.62 -15.04 -7.73
CA GLY A 240 6.71 -14.03 -7.16
C GLY A 240 5.25 -14.45 -6.99
N VAL A 241 4.85 -15.67 -7.36
CA VAL A 241 3.54 -16.23 -6.99
C VAL A 241 3.64 -17.05 -5.70
N GLN A 242 4.73 -17.80 -5.53
CA GLN A 242 4.97 -18.64 -4.36
C GLN A 242 5.10 -17.81 -3.07
N ARG A 243 5.75 -16.64 -3.09
CA ARG A 243 5.88 -15.77 -1.91
C ARG A 243 4.56 -15.14 -1.42
N TYR A 244 3.54 -15.04 -2.27
CA TYR A 244 2.36 -14.18 -2.01
C TYR A 244 1.05 -14.95 -1.84
N VAL A 245 1.09 -16.28 -1.94
CA VAL A 245 -0.06 -17.17 -1.73
C VAL A 245 0.29 -18.27 -0.74
N ALA A 246 1.46 -18.89 -0.89
CA ALA A 246 1.95 -19.97 -0.04
C ALA A 246 3.40 -20.29 -0.44
N ALA A 247 4.38 -19.86 0.36
CA ALA A 247 5.76 -20.30 0.13
C ALA A 247 5.84 -21.79 0.49
N ARG A 248 6.62 -22.56 -0.28
CA ARG A 248 6.94 -23.94 0.04
C ARG A 248 8.35 -23.97 0.61
N ASP A 249 8.57 -24.74 1.68
CA ASP A 249 9.89 -24.99 2.22
C ASP A 249 10.71 -25.89 1.28
N GLU A 250 11.97 -26.15 1.64
CA GLU A 250 12.89 -27.03 0.89
C GLU A 250 12.39 -28.47 0.77
N LYS A 251 11.41 -28.87 1.59
CA LYS A 251 10.78 -30.19 1.62
C LYS A 251 9.43 -30.21 0.86
N GLY A 252 9.03 -29.09 0.24
CA GLY A 252 7.78 -28.97 -0.51
C GLY A 252 6.52 -28.74 0.33
N ILE A 253 6.65 -28.56 1.65
CA ILE A 253 5.55 -28.25 2.57
C ILE A 253 5.24 -26.75 2.52
N VAL A 254 3.97 -26.38 2.51
CA VAL A 254 3.53 -24.98 2.46
C VAL A 254 3.83 -24.24 3.77
N SER A 255 5.02 -23.64 3.88
CA SER A 255 5.42 -22.76 4.97
C SER A 255 5.25 -21.29 4.57
N THR A 256 4.25 -20.64 5.17
CA THR A 256 3.86 -19.25 4.86
C THR A 256 4.72 -18.19 5.54
N GLY A 257 5.68 -18.61 6.39
CA GLY A 257 6.39 -17.71 7.31
C GLY A 257 5.49 -17.18 8.43
N HIS A 258 6.02 -16.26 9.23
CA HIS A 258 5.30 -15.58 10.30
C HIS A 258 5.73 -14.12 10.45
N ALA A 259 4.89 -13.28 11.04
CA ALA A 259 5.23 -11.90 11.35
C ALA A 259 4.67 -11.48 12.71
N ALA A 260 5.48 -10.77 13.49
CA ALA A 260 5.10 -10.19 14.78
C ALA A 260 5.56 -8.73 14.87
N LEU A 261 4.98 -7.97 15.78
CA LEU A 261 5.36 -6.59 16.07
C LEU A 261 5.61 -6.44 17.57
N GLU A 262 6.76 -5.89 17.92
CA GLU A 262 7.17 -5.58 19.28
C GLU A 262 7.30 -4.06 19.45
N ALA A 263 6.82 -3.54 20.58
CA ALA A 263 7.13 -2.19 21.05
C ALA A 263 7.43 -2.28 22.55
N PRO A 264 8.71 -2.29 22.93
CA PRO A 264 9.11 -2.43 24.32
C PRO A 264 8.61 -1.28 25.21
N PRO A 265 8.33 -1.53 26.50
CA PRO A 265 8.43 -2.83 27.18
C PRO A 265 7.16 -3.71 27.09
N ASP A 266 6.01 -3.15 26.68
CA ASP A 266 4.71 -3.74 27.05
C ASP A 266 3.90 -4.33 25.89
N ILE A 267 4.27 -4.07 24.63
CA ILE A 267 3.48 -4.51 23.48
C ILE A 267 4.21 -5.60 22.70
N TYR A 268 3.55 -6.75 22.58
CA TYR A 268 3.91 -7.79 21.63
C TYR A 268 2.66 -8.29 20.90
N ILE A 269 2.66 -8.16 19.57
CA ILE A 269 1.54 -8.52 18.69
C ILE A 269 1.97 -9.65 17.78
N SER A 270 1.55 -10.85 18.13
CA SER A 270 1.78 -12.07 17.38
C SER A 270 0.54 -12.95 17.46
N HIS A 271 -0.06 -13.29 16.32
CA HIS A 271 -1.39 -13.90 16.25
C HIS A 271 -1.35 -15.21 15.46
N TYR A 272 -1.67 -16.31 16.13
CA TYR A 272 -1.65 -17.67 15.59
C TYR A 272 -3.04 -18.30 15.60
N PRO A 273 -3.31 -19.30 14.76
CA PRO A 273 -4.47 -20.16 14.97
C PRO A 273 -4.23 -21.02 16.22
N ALA A 274 -5.26 -21.23 17.03
CA ALA A 274 -5.18 -22.06 18.23
C ALA A 274 -5.09 -23.56 17.90
N VAL A 275 -5.67 -23.95 16.77
CA VAL A 275 -5.59 -25.29 16.20
C VAL A 275 -4.96 -25.19 14.82
N GLU A 276 -4.02 -26.09 14.51
CA GLU A 276 -3.36 -26.09 13.21
C GLU A 276 -4.38 -26.32 12.09
N ILE A 277 -4.36 -25.43 11.09
CA ILE A 277 -5.28 -25.50 9.96
C ILE A 277 -4.73 -26.51 8.96
N ASP A 278 -5.47 -27.59 8.69
CA ASP A 278 -5.12 -28.60 7.69
C ASP A 278 -5.05 -27.97 6.29
N ARG A 279 -3.86 -28.04 5.66
CA ARG A 279 -3.55 -27.42 4.35
C ARG A 279 -3.54 -28.43 3.21
N LYS A 280 -4.35 -29.50 3.28
CA LYS A 280 -4.47 -30.47 2.19
C LYS A 280 -4.73 -29.79 0.83
N PRO A 281 -3.98 -30.12 -0.24
CA PRO A 281 -4.10 -29.46 -1.54
C PRO A 281 -5.52 -29.44 -2.12
N SER A 282 -6.32 -30.48 -1.86
CA SER A 282 -7.70 -30.60 -2.32
C SER A 282 -8.67 -29.60 -1.65
N GLN A 283 -8.32 -29.06 -0.48
CA GLN A 283 -9.14 -28.11 0.27
C GLN A 283 -8.52 -26.70 0.34
N PHE A 284 -7.32 -26.51 -0.22
CA PHE A 284 -6.55 -25.28 -0.10
C PHE A 284 -7.32 -24.03 -0.60
N ALA A 285 -8.00 -24.12 -1.74
CA ALA A 285 -8.82 -23.03 -2.26
C ALA A 285 -10.03 -22.69 -1.38
N ARG A 286 -10.54 -23.66 -0.60
CA ARG A 286 -11.61 -23.40 0.38
C ARG A 286 -11.04 -22.66 1.59
N VAL A 287 -9.90 -23.08 2.12
CA VAL A 287 -9.23 -22.47 3.28
C VAL A 287 -8.80 -21.02 3.02
N LEU A 288 -8.48 -20.67 1.76
CA LEU A 288 -8.15 -19.29 1.35
C LEU A 288 -9.34 -18.32 1.30
N ARG A 289 -10.56 -18.78 1.57
CA ARG A 289 -11.74 -17.88 1.57
C ARG A 289 -11.74 -17.05 2.85
N ALA A 290 -11.82 -15.72 2.70
CA ALA A 290 -12.08 -14.76 3.76
C ALA A 290 -13.57 -14.73 4.16
N THR A 291 -14.15 -15.92 4.38
CA THR A 291 -15.55 -16.11 4.79
C THR A 291 -15.61 -16.57 6.25
N PRO A 292 -16.70 -16.24 6.99
CA PRO A 292 -16.85 -16.67 8.38
C PRO A 292 -16.74 -18.18 8.60
N ASP A 293 -17.04 -19.00 7.59
CA ASP A 293 -16.91 -20.46 7.65
C ASP A 293 -15.47 -20.95 7.87
N ASN A 294 -14.47 -20.09 7.66
CA ASN A 294 -13.04 -20.38 7.90
C ASN A 294 -12.48 -19.64 9.12
N ASP A 295 -13.34 -18.99 9.90
CA ASP A 295 -12.93 -18.39 11.16
C ASP A 295 -12.71 -19.51 12.18
N VAL A 296 -11.52 -19.52 12.78
CA VAL A 296 -11.12 -20.44 13.85
C VAL A 296 -10.72 -19.65 15.09
N GLU A 297 -10.61 -20.32 16.23
CA GLU A 297 -10.03 -19.70 17.41
C GLU A 297 -8.54 -19.40 17.19
N GLY A 298 -8.10 -18.23 17.64
CA GLY A 298 -6.72 -17.78 17.60
C GLY A 298 -6.14 -17.59 18.98
N LEU A 299 -4.82 -17.53 19.05
CA LEU A 299 -4.05 -17.24 20.26
C LEU A 299 -3.05 -16.12 20.02
N PHE A 300 -2.75 -15.39 21.08
CA PHE A 300 -1.73 -14.35 21.09
C PHE A 300 -0.52 -14.82 21.89
N LYS A 301 0.68 -14.67 21.32
CA LYS A 301 1.91 -14.95 22.07
C LYS A 301 2.23 -13.79 23.03
N PRO A 302 2.80 -14.07 24.20
CA PRO A 302 3.01 -13.07 25.26
C PRO A 302 4.21 -12.15 25.00
N SER A 303 5.32 -12.68 24.49
CA SER A 303 6.56 -11.91 24.26
C SER A 303 7.41 -12.50 23.14
N TYR A 304 8.29 -11.66 22.56
CA TYR A 304 9.28 -12.12 21.57
C TYR A 304 10.25 -13.13 22.18
N ALA A 305 10.65 -12.95 23.44
CA ALA A 305 11.54 -13.86 24.15
C ALA A 305 10.95 -15.27 24.22
N GLU A 306 9.67 -15.40 24.59
CA GLU A 306 8.99 -16.69 24.66
C GLU A 306 8.77 -17.31 23.27
N GLU A 307 8.29 -16.52 22.29
CA GLU A 307 8.06 -17.03 20.94
C GLU A 307 9.36 -17.48 20.24
N SER A 308 10.45 -16.73 20.42
CA SER A 308 11.74 -17.08 19.85
C SER A 308 12.40 -18.28 20.53
N ALA A 309 12.13 -18.50 21.82
CA ALA A 309 12.59 -19.66 22.56
C ALA A 309 11.81 -20.93 22.21
N GLU A 310 10.50 -20.83 21.94
CA GLU A 310 9.65 -21.96 21.56
C GLU A 310 9.92 -22.43 20.11
N TRP A 311 10.25 -21.51 19.21
CA TRP A 311 10.45 -21.82 17.79
C TRP A 311 11.86 -21.50 17.28
N CYS A 312 12.14 -20.23 16.99
CA CYS A 312 13.46 -19.72 16.64
C CYS A 312 13.47 -18.19 16.59
N PRO A 313 14.65 -17.54 16.64
CA PRO A 313 14.75 -16.10 16.42
C PRO A 313 14.24 -15.67 15.04
N SER A 314 13.68 -14.45 14.96
CA SER A 314 13.17 -13.90 13.70
C SER A 314 14.27 -13.73 12.65
N THR A 315 13.99 -14.11 11.40
CA THR A 315 14.96 -14.03 10.30
C THR A 315 15.35 -12.58 9.98
N VAL A 316 14.39 -11.66 10.03
CA VAL A 316 14.60 -10.24 9.76
C VAL A 316 13.87 -9.39 10.78
N GLN A 317 14.54 -8.34 11.26
CA GLN A 317 13.95 -7.30 12.10
C GLN A 317 13.97 -5.97 11.34
N VAL A 318 12.85 -5.26 11.32
CA VAL A 318 12.75 -3.88 10.79
C VAL A 318 12.42 -2.97 11.95
N ARG A 319 13.35 -2.08 12.30
CA ARG A 319 13.19 -1.12 13.39
C ARG A 319 12.69 0.22 12.85
N LEU A 320 11.68 0.78 13.50
CA LEU A 320 11.06 2.05 13.17
C LEU A 320 11.04 2.93 14.44
N PRO A 321 11.89 3.97 14.52
CA PRO A 321 11.91 4.86 15.66
C PRO A 321 10.76 5.88 15.62
N ALA A 322 10.50 6.51 16.76
CA ALA A 322 9.59 7.65 16.90
C ALA A 322 8.17 7.39 16.35
N LEU A 323 7.61 6.21 16.65
CA LEU A 323 6.23 5.87 16.34
C LEU A 323 5.31 6.08 17.54
N ASN A 324 4.03 6.32 17.28
CA ASN A 324 3.04 6.63 18.31
C ASN A 324 2.64 5.37 19.10
N LEU A 325 3.26 5.17 20.27
CA LEU A 325 3.00 4.01 21.14
C LEU A 325 1.60 4.05 21.73
N ARG A 326 1.05 5.23 22.04
CA ARG A 326 -0.31 5.36 22.56
C ARG A 326 -1.37 4.85 21.58
N ALA A 327 -1.23 5.19 20.30
CA ALA A 327 -2.11 4.67 19.25
C ALA A 327 -1.95 3.16 19.05
N LEU A 328 -0.71 2.67 19.19
CA LEU A 328 -0.41 1.24 19.12
C LEU A 328 -1.01 0.47 20.31
N HIS A 329 -0.93 0.98 21.54
CA HIS A 329 -1.59 0.43 22.73
C HIS A 329 -3.10 0.37 22.56
N ALA A 330 -3.72 1.48 22.15
CA ALA A 330 -5.16 1.53 21.92
C ALA A 330 -5.59 0.54 20.83
N PHE A 331 -4.79 0.40 19.78
CA PHE A 331 -4.98 -0.63 18.76
C PHE A 331 -4.90 -2.02 19.35
N TRP A 332 -3.87 -2.31 20.15
CA TRP A 332 -3.66 -3.63 20.69
C TRP A 332 -4.78 -4.06 21.64
N GLU A 333 -5.16 -3.18 22.57
CA GLU A 333 -6.27 -3.41 23.50
C GLU A 333 -7.59 -3.67 22.77
N ALA A 334 -7.87 -2.92 21.70
CA ALA A 334 -9.05 -3.18 20.88
C ALA A 334 -8.88 -4.40 19.94
N TYR A 335 -7.65 -4.76 19.58
CA TYR A 335 -7.41 -5.85 18.66
C TYR A 335 -7.61 -7.20 19.35
N ARG A 336 -7.07 -7.33 20.57
CA ARG A 336 -6.99 -8.57 21.37
C ARG A 336 -8.31 -9.04 21.98
N THR A 337 -9.34 -8.19 22.02
CA THR A 337 -10.67 -8.56 22.54
C THR A 337 -11.40 -9.60 21.68
N ASP A 338 -10.99 -9.74 20.42
CA ASP A 338 -11.51 -10.73 19.49
C ASP A 338 -10.38 -11.70 19.15
N THR A 339 -10.49 -12.96 19.56
CA THR A 339 -9.47 -13.99 19.30
C THR A 339 -9.67 -14.68 17.95
N THR A 340 -10.66 -14.27 17.14
CA THR A 340 -10.90 -14.91 15.84
C THR A 340 -9.64 -14.88 14.98
N TYR A 341 -9.26 -16.03 14.45
CA TYR A 341 -8.21 -16.17 13.45
C TYR A 341 -8.81 -16.56 12.10
N ASN A 342 -8.35 -15.91 11.05
CA ASN A 342 -8.68 -16.28 9.68
C ASN A 342 -7.41 -16.17 8.83
N LEU A 343 -7.06 -17.24 8.11
CA LEU A 343 -5.81 -17.32 7.34
C LEU A 343 -5.63 -16.16 6.35
N THR A 344 -6.74 -15.63 5.83
CA THR A 344 -6.75 -14.61 4.77
C THR A 344 -7.14 -13.24 5.30
N ASP A 345 -8.20 -13.16 6.10
CA ASP A 345 -8.77 -11.88 6.56
C ASP A 345 -8.08 -11.35 7.83
N ARG A 346 -7.66 -12.26 8.73
CA ARG A 346 -7.26 -11.94 10.10
C ARG A 346 -6.15 -12.88 10.62
N ASN A 347 -4.97 -12.74 10.03
CA ASN A 347 -3.76 -13.50 10.36
C ASN A 347 -2.69 -12.62 11.04
N CYS A 348 -1.55 -13.21 11.40
CA CYS A 348 -0.40 -12.51 11.98
C CYS A 348 0.03 -11.26 11.18
N SER A 349 0.17 -11.41 9.87
CA SER A 349 0.60 -10.35 8.96
C SER A 349 -0.42 -9.20 8.88
N SER A 350 -1.71 -9.53 8.90
CA SER A 350 -2.79 -8.57 8.92
C SER A 350 -2.81 -7.75 10.22
N ALA A 351 -2.49 -8.39 11.35
CA ALA A 351 -2.38 -7.75 12.66
C ALA A 351 -1.21 -6.76 12.68
N VAL A 352 -0.01 -7.20 12.26
CA VAL A 352 1.19 -6.35 12.17
C VAL A 352 0.98 -5.17 11.24
N ALA A 353 0.40 -5.37 10.06
CA ALA A 353 0.14 -4.26 9.13
C ALA A 353 -0.82 -3.21 9.72
N SER A 354 -1.84 -3.65 10.46
CA SER A 354 -2.81 -2.76 11.10
C SER A 354 -2.21 -2.01 12.29
N ALA A 355 -1.42 -2.71 13.10
CA ALA A 355 -0.68 -2.13 14.22
C ALA A 355 0.28 -1.05 13.72
N LEU A 356 1.04 -1.35 12.65
CA LEU A 356 1.94 -0.39 12.04
C LEU A 356 1.19 0.83 11.49
N ASP A 357 0.02 0.62 10.86
CA ASP A 357 -0.83 1.73 10.39
C ASP A 357 -1.30 2.65 11.50
N ALA A 358 -1.71 2.07 12.64
CA ALA A 358 -2.10 2.84 13.81
C ALA A 358 -0.92 3.65 14.36
N ALA A 359 0.28 3.04 14.39
CA ALA A 359 1.48 3.67 14.93
C ALA A 359 2.03 4.82 14.06
N ILE A 360 1.82 4.78 12.73
CA ILE A 360 2.28 5.82 11.79
C ILE A 360 1.23 6.91 11.48
N GLU A 361 -0.02 6.74 11.94
CA GLU A 361 -1.08 7.69 11.62
C GLU A 361 -0.73 9.10 12.12
N GLY A 362 -0.83 10.08 11.22
CA GLY A 362 -0.54 11.47 11.53
C GLY A 362 0.93 11.77 11.83
N ARG A 363 1.86 10.86 11.49
CA ARG A 363 3.32 11.07 11.66
C ARG A 363 3.82 12.37 11.02
N PHE A 364 3.19 12.81 9.92
CA PHE A 364 3.52 14.04 9.21
C PHE A 364 2.46 15.14 9.34
N ALA A 365 1.53 15.06 10.31
CA ALA A 365 0.44 16.05 10.46
C ALA A 365 0.93 17.50 10.57
N GLY A 366 2.06 17.74 11.25
CA GLY A 366 2.70 19.06 11.34
C GLY A 366 3.37 19.49 10.03
N ALA A 367 4.22 18.62 9.47
CA ALA A 367 4.97 18.89 8.23
C ALA A 367 4.06 19.06 7.00
N ALA A 368 2.91 18.36 6.98
CA ALA A 368 1.89 18.45 5.94
C ALA A 368 1.22 19.82 5.80
N ARG A 369 1.51 20.79 6.70
CA ARG A 369 1.13 22.19 6.50
C ARG A 369 1.92 22.86 5.37
N SER A 370 3.12 22.37 5.05
CA SER A 370 3.95 22.87 3.96
C SER A 370 3.59 22.21 2.63
N PRO A 371 3.18 22.99 1.60
CA PRO A 371 2.93 22.46 0.26
C PRO A 371 4.18 21.79 -0.34
N ALA A 372 5.37 22.34 -0.07
CA ALA A 372 6.64 21.77 -0.53
C ALA A 372 6.92 20.40 0.09
N PHE A 373 6.59 20.22 1.38
CA PHE A 373 6.70 18.92 2.04
C PHE A 373 5.69 17.91 1.44
N LEU A 374 4.45 18.32 1.23
CA LEU A 374 3.44 17.47 0.59
C LEU A 374 3.88 17.01 -0.80
N LEU A 375 4.45 17.90 -1.61
CA LEU A 375 4.99 17.56 -2.91
C LEU A 375 6.13 16.53 -2.79
N ARG A 376 7.09 16.76 -1.89
CA ARG A 376 8.17 15.80 -1.60
C ARG A 376 7.64 14.43 -1.17
N LEU A 377 6.62 14.41 -0.32
CA LEU A 377 5.98 13.18 0.16
C LEU A 377 5.27 12.44 -0.99
N VAL A 378 4.51 13.15 -1.83
CA VAL A 378 3.85 12.56 -3.01
C VAL A 378 4.87 12.05 -4.02
N CYS A 379 6.02 12.71 -4.17
CA CYS A 379 7.09 12.27 -5.05
C CYS A 379 7.97 11.15 -4.44
N ALA A 380 7.78 10.78 -3.17
CA ALA A 380 8.60 9.77 -2.51
C ALA A 380 8.26 8.36 -3.01
N PRO A 381 9.18 7.64 -3.69
CA PRO A 381 8.87 6.34 -4.29
C PRO A 381 8.49 5.27 -3.25
N GLU A 382 8.98 5.39 -2.01
CA GLU A 382 8.64 4.54 -0.88
C GLU A 382 7.13 4.61 -0.56
N LEU A 383 6.53 5.80 -0.64
CA LEU A 383 5.08 5.98 -0.43
C LEU A 383 4.27 5.21 -1.48
N TRP A 384 4.71 5.24 -2.73
CA TRP A 384 4.07 4.52 -3.83
C TRP A 384 4.17 3.01 -3.66
N ILE A 385 5.37 2.53 -3.31
CA ILE A 385 5.62 1.09 -3.07
C ILE A 385 4.78 0.61 -1.88
N ALA A 386 4.83 1.30 -0.75
CA ALA A 386 4.03 0.97 0.42
C ALA A 386 2.53 0.99 0.08
N GLY A 387 2.07 2.03 -0.63
CA GLY A 387 0.68 2.13 -1.08
C GLY A 387 0.25 1.04 -2.06
N MET A 388 1.14 0.56 -2.92
CA MET A 388 0.89 -0.54 -3.86
C MET A 388 0.81 -1.89 -3.12
N LEU A 389 1.73 -2.14 -2.18
CA LEU A 389 1.74 -3.35 -1.35
C LEU A 389 0.44 -3.48 -0.54
N ARG A 390 -0.02 -2.38 0.07
CA ARG A 390 -1.31 -2.31 0.76
C ARG A 390 -2.48 -2.68 -0.15
N ARG A 391 -2.54 -2.08 -1.34
CA ARG A 391 -3.61 -2.35 -2.32
C ARG A 391 -3.62 -3.80 -2.76
N ARG A 392 -2.44 -4.38 -3.01
CA ARG A 392 -2.30 -5.79 -3.36
C ARG A 392 -2.77 -6.71 -2.24
N ALA A 393 -2.32 -6.44 -1.00
CA ALA A 393 -2.73 -7.22 0.17
C ALA A 393 -4.25 -7.18 0.39
N ALA A 394 -4.90 -6.04 0.14
CA ALA A 394 -6.36 -5.89 0.25
C ALA A 394 -7.17 -6.72 -0.77
N TRP A 395 -6.56 -7.18 -1.87
CA TRP A 395 -7.21 -8.05 -2.86
C TRP A 395 -6.89 -9.54 -2.68
N MET A 396 -5.91 -9.84 -1.84
CA MET A 396 -5.44 -11.19 -1.58
C MET A 396 -5.47 -11.43 -0.06
N ALA A 397 -4.30 -11.53 0.56
CA ALA A 397 -4.12 -11.54 2.00
C ALA A 397 -2.83 -10.80 2.32
N TRP A 398 -2.72 -10.30 3.56
CA TRP A 398 -1.40 -9.93 4.08
C TRP A 398 -0.61 -11.21 4.34
N THR A 399 0.61 -11.27 3.81
CA THR A 399 1.57 -12.35 4.03
C THR A 399 2.83 -11.80 4.69
N PRO A 400 3.64 -12.65 5.36
CA PRO A 400 4.87 -12.20 6.00
C PRO A 400 5.83 -11.51 5.02
N GLY A 401 5.89 -12.00 3.77
CA GLY A 401 6.63 -11.35 2.70
C GLY A 401 6.12 -9.94 2.36
N LEU A 402 4.81 -9.75 2.25
CA LEU A 402 4.20 -8.43 1.99
C LEU A 402 4.40 -7.46 3.15
N VAL A 403 4.26 -7.94 4.39
CA VAL A 403 4.46 -7.11 5.59
C VAL A 403 5.90 -6.69 5.73
N LEU A 404 6.86 -7.58 5.48
CA LEU A 404 8.28 -7.24 5.49
C LEU A 404 8.60 -6.11 4.50
N ASP A 405 8.12 -6.25 3.26
CA ASP A 405 8.36 -5.25 2.21
C ASP A 405 7.64 -3.93 2.54
N TYR A 406 6.46 -4.00 3.16
CA TYR A 406 5.72 -2.83 3.62
C TYR A 406 6.46 -2.11 4.76
N ALA A 407 6.89 -2.83 5.79
CA ALA A 407 7.65 -2.28 6.91
C ALA A 407 8.96 -1.63 6.45
N LYS A 408 9.69 -2.27 5.51
CA LYS A 408 10.90 -1.69 4.89
C LYS A 408 10.60 -0.42 4.11
N ALA A 409 9.52 -0.40 3.34
CA ALA A 409 9.11 0.79 2.59
C ALA A 409 8.73 1.95 3.52
N ILE A 410 8.00 1.67 4.61
CA ILE A 410 7.66 2.68 5.63
C ILE A 410 8.91 3.18 6.35
N SER A 411 9.77 2.28 6.83
CA SER A 411 11.03 2.65 7.51
C SER A 411 11.90 3.54 6.62
N ALA A 412 12.07 3.17 5.35
CA ALA A 412 12.78 4.02 4.39
C ALA A 412 12.07 5.37 4.18
N LEU A 413 10.74 5.40 4.03
CA LEU A 413 9.99 6.65 3.85
C LEU A 413 10.20 7.61 5.03
N LEU A 414 10.13 7.10 6.26
CA LEU A 414 10.32 7.88 7.47
C LEU A 414 11.75 8.43 7.53
N ALA A 415 12.76 7.60 7.31
CA ALA A 415 14.16 8.04 7.32
C ALA A 415 14.48 9.10 6.25
N HIS A 416 13.86 9.03 5.07
CA HIS A 416 14.10 9.99 3.97
C HIS A 416 13.39 11.34 4.16
N LEU A 417 12.28 11.35 4.90
CA LEU A 417 11.43 12.54 5.06
C LEU A 417 11.46 13.13 6.47
N GLU A 418 12.21 12.54 7.39
CA GLU A 418 12.54 13.19 8.64
C GLU A 418 13.17 14.56 8.34
N PRO A 419 12.62 15.65 8.93
CA PRO A 419 13.31 16.91 8.89
C PRO A 419 14.68 16.67 9.53
N ARG A 420 15.77 16.88 8.77
CA ARG A 420 17.08 17.11 9.40
C ARG A 420 16.81 18.13 10.50
N ALA A 421 17.08 17.75 11.75
CA ALA A 421 17.04 18.69 12.86
C ALA A 421 17.73 19.96 12.37
N GLY A 422 16.96 21.04 12.27
CA GLY A 422 17.44 22.27 11.66
C GLY A 422 18.72 22.72 12.35
N ASN A 423 19.55 23.46 11.60
CA ASN A 423 20.70 24.22 12.05
C ASN A 423 20.44 24.98 13.38
N GLY A 424 20.45 24.26 14.49
CA GLY A 424 20.61 24.78 15.83
C GLY A 424 22.10 25.01 16.00
N ARG A 425 22.49 26.28 15.94
CA ARG A 425 23.73 26.89 16.43
C ARG A 425 24.77 25.89 16.93
N HIS A 426 25.94 25.90 16.27
CA HIS A 426 27.19 25.31 16.76
C HIS A 426 27.24 25.24 18.30
N GLY A 427 26.95 24.05 18.84
CA GLY A 427 27.44 23.68 20.14
C GLY A 427 28.96 23.64 20.01
N VAL A 428 29.62 24.60 20.66
CA VAL A 428 31.06 24.60 20.86
C VAL A 428 31.49 23.19 21.27
N PRO A 429 32.52 22.59 20.65
CA PRO A 429 33.01 21.29 21.10
C PRO A 429 33.49 21.45 22.54
N VAL A 430 32.81 20.77 23.46
CA VAL A 430 33.33 20.54 24.80
C VAL A 430 34.58 19.69 24.62
N PRO A 431 35.78 20.16 25.01
CA PRO A 431 36.98 19.36 24.90
C PRO A 431 36.85 18.10 25.76
N PRO A 432 37.38 16.94 25.32
CA PRO A 432 37.30 15.71 26.07
C PRO A 432 37.96 15.88 27.44
N ALA A 433 37.27 15.42 28.48
CA ALA A 433 37.78 15.37 29.84
C ALA A 433 39.13 14.63 29.85
N ALA A 434 40.14 15.29 30.43
CA ALA A 434 41.46 14.73 30.60
C ALA A 434 41.38 13.39 31.36
N ALA A 435 41.98 12.36 30.79
CA ALA A 435 42.16 11.08 31.45
C ALA A 435 43.03 11.27 32.69
N CYS A 436 42.46 11.03 33.87
CA CYS A 436 43.22 10.84 35.09
C CYS A 436 44.07 9.58 34.94
N ILE A 437 45.39 9.77 34.87
CA ILE A 437 46.38 8.70 34.99
C ILE A 437 46.39 8.25 36.46
N PRO A 438 46.24 6.95 36.76
CA PRO A 438 46.46 6.45 38.10
C PRO A 438 47.97 6.43 38.38
N SER A 439 48.39 7.13 39.44
CA SER A 439 49.70 6.97 40.05
C SER A 439 49.81 5.56 40.65
N GLY A 440 50.69 4.74 40.09
CA GLY A 440 51.12 3.50 40.73
C GLY A 440 52.17 3.80 41.78
N ASP A 441 52.01 3.15 42.94
CA ASP A 441 53.13 2.69 43.77
C ASP A 441 53.67 1.37 43.19
#